data_AF-A0A9D5ZR24-F1
#
_entry.id   AF-A0A9D5ZR24-F1
#
_cell.length_a   1.000
_cell.length_b   1.000
_cell.length_c   1.000
_cell.angle_alpha   90.00
_cell.angle_beta   90.00
_cell.angle_gamma   90.00
#
_symmetry.space_group_name_H-M   'P 1'
#
loop_
_entity.id
_entity.type
_entity.pdbx_description
1 polymer ?
#
loop_
_entity_poly.entity_id
_entity_poly.type
_entity_poly.pdbx_seq_one_letter_code
_entity_poly.pdbx_strand_id
1 'polypeptide(L)'
;MSKDIHTGYLLGPGDELSLKVWNRPEISDDKIIVGPDGIINILRIGPINVIKRTRDDVTREIVKKLSAFYETPEVMLSVKAYNNNKAFVLGRVENPGVVKFPGNGTLLEALSLAGGLPVRQSEAFLTKCAIIRGNDQIIWIDLRELLNNGNMTLNAPIHNNDVIFIPESEDEMIYVMGEVKSPGAVKLKSRLTYLDALMLSGGPTENANMKKTYLVRFDGKKGITRQIDLSRMLEKADLTENFSLQDNDIIFIARNGLSDFNYVLRQVLPALQVIDLTANTLERFGTMTKIREMLYNQEEISSSNVTNNNNPNNINSTAK
;
A
#
# COMPACT_ATOMS: atom_id res chain seq x y z
N MET A 1 -0.32 -29.58 20.51
CA MET A 1 1.14 -29.52 20.52
C MET A 1 1.57 -28.58 19.41
N SER A 2 1.91 -27.35 19.78
CA SER A 2 2.49 -26.36 18.87
C SER A 2 3.84 -26.86 18.41
N LYS A 3 4.03 -26.96 17.09
CA LYS A 3 5.33 -27.25 16.49
C LYS A 3 6.14 -25.96 16.63
N ASP A 4 7.02 -25.89 17.62
CA ASP A 4 7.99 -24.80 17.74
C ASP A 4 8.89 -24.85 16.49
N ILE A 5 8.58 -24.01 15.51
CA ILE A 5 9.45 -23.78 14.36
C ILE A 5 10.55 -22.86 14.86
N HIS A 6 11.55 -23.42 15.52
CA HIS A 6 12.86 -22.78 15.57
C HIS A 6 13.43 -22.83 14.15
N THR A 7 13.06 -21.87 13.31
CA THR A 7 13.72 -21.59 12.03
C THR A 7 15.11 -21.05 12.35
N GLY A 8 16.03 -21.98 12.63
CA GLY A 8 17.45 -21.66 12.81
C GLY A 8 18.00 -21.01 11.54
N TYR A 9 19.02 -20.17 11.71
CA TYR A 9 19.72 -19.54 10.61
C TYR A 9 20.14 -20.56 9.54
N LEU A 10 19.81 -20.26 8.30
CA LEU A 10 20.17 -21.06 7.15
C LEU A 10 21.46 -20.52 6.55
N LEU A 11 22.48 -21.37 6.49
CA LEU A 11 23.77 -21.03 5.92
C LEU A 11 23.63 -20.69 4.42
N GLY A 12 24.45 -19.77 3.96
CA GLY A 12 24.60 -19.52 2.53
C GLY A 12 25.84 -18.73 2.14
N PRO A 13 25.93 -18.34 0.86
CA PRO A 13 27.14 -17.81 0.28
C PRO A 13 27.72 -16.59 1.01
N GLY A 14 29.02 -16.62 1.25
CA GLY A 14 29.78 -15.55 1.91
C GLY A 14 29.84 -15.64 3.43
N ASP A 15 29.09 -16.54 4.07
CA ASP A 15 29.22 -16.79 5.52
C ASP A 15 30.63 -17.28 5.86
N GLU A 16 31.13 -16.84 7.01
CA GLU A 16 32.41 -17.32 7.56
C GLU A 16 32.13 -18.29 8.70
N LEU A 17 32.66 -19.51 8.58
CA LEU A 17 32.50 -20.60 9.53
C LEU A 17 33.83 -20.93 10.19
N SER A 18 33.78 -21.47 11.40
CA SER A 18 34.91 -22.07 12.12
C SER A 18 34.54 -23.51 12.46
N LEU A 19 35.39 -24.43 12.01
CA LEU A 19 35.29 -25.85 12.26
C LEU A 19 36.38 -26.24 13.25
N LYS A 20 35.97 -26.73 14.42
CA LYS A 20 36.88 -27.34 15.39
C LYS A 20 36.59 -28.82 15.49
N VAL A 21 37.59 -29.64 15.25
CA VAL A 21 37.54 -31.09 15.44
C VAL A 21 38.45 -31.45 16.61
N TRP A 22 37.89 -32.06 17.65
CA TRP A 22 38.63 -32.36 18.88
C TRP A 22 39.85 -33.24 18.59
N ASN A 23 40.99 -32.91 19.19
CA ASN A 23 42.28 -33.61 19.02
C ASN A 23 42.74 -33.75 17.55
N ARG A 24 42.25 -32.88 16.65
CA ARG A 24 42.51 -32.91 15.20
C ARG A 24 42.73 -31.50 14.64
N PRO A 25 43.83 -30.82 15.00
CA PRO A 25 44.15 -29.50 14.46
C PRO A 25 44.38 -29.52 12.94
N GLU A 26 44.74 -30.67 12.36
CA GLU A 26 44.99 -30.81 10.92
C GLU A 26 43.73 -30.70 10.05
N ILE A 27 42.55 -30.91 10.62
CA ILE A 27 41.24 -30.77 9.94
C ILE A 27 40.54 -29.48 10.38
N SER A 28 40.86 -29.00 11.58
CA SER A 28 40.24 -27.81 12.14
C SER A 28 40.66 -26.58 11.33
N ASP A 29 39.68 -25.79 10.93
CA ASP A 29 39.92 -24.55 10.19
C ASP A 29 39.08 -23.45 10.83
N ASP A 30 39.76 -22.38 11.19
CA ASP A 30 39.17 -21.26 11.87
C ASP A 30 38.53 -20.25 10.90
N LYS A 31 38.72 -20.39 9.59
CA LYS A 31 38.12 -19.53 8.58
C LYS A 31 37.75 -20.29 7.30
N ILE A 32 36.59 -20.93 7.34
CA ILE A 32 35.96 -21.55 6.17
C ILE A 32 34.94 -20.57 5.57
N ILE A 33 35.13 -20.16 4.32
CA ILE A 33 34.19 -19.29 3.62
C ILE A 33 33.24 -20.14 2.78
N VAL A 34 31.94 -19.88 2.88
CA VAL A 34 30.93 -20.51 2.01
C VAL A 34 31.05 -19.91 0.60
N GLY A 35 31.34 -20.76 -0.39
CA GLY A 35 31.48 -20.34 -1.78
C GLY A 35 30.17 -19.80 -2.39
N PRO A 36 30.22 -19.12 -3.54
CA PRO A 36 29.04 -18.66 -4.28
C PRO A 36 28.11 -19.81 -4.72
N ASP A 37 28.69 -20.99 -4.95
CA ASP A 37 28.02 -22.26 -5.21
C ASP A 37 27.42 -22.89 -3.94
N GLY A 38 27.67 -22.28 -2.77
CA GLY A 38 27.23 -22.72 -1.46
C GLY A 38 27.92 -23.98 -0.96
N ILE A 39 29.13 -24.24 -1.46
CA ILE A 39 29.96 -25.36 -1.06
C ILE A 39 31.04 -24.87 -0.08
N ILE A 40 31.32 -25.68 0.93
CA ILE A 40 32.52 -25.58 1.76
C ILE A 40 33.42 -26.78 1.50
N ASN A 41 34.73 -26.56 1.52
CA ASN A 41 35.71 -27.62 1.38
C ASN A 41 36.33 -27.94 2.74
N ILE A 42 36.24 -29.19 3.16
CA ILE A 42 36.86 -29.66 4.40
C ILE A 42 37.90 -30.73 4.06
N LEU A 43 39.07 -30.63 4.69
CA LEU A 43 40.14 -31.60 4.48
C LEU A 43 39.67 -33.03 4.77
N ARG A 44 40.14 -34.01 3.97
CA ARG A 44 39.76 -35.44 3.99
C ARG A 44 38.34 -35.80 3.55
N ILE A 45 37.34 -34.94 3.75
CA ILE A 45 35.94 -35.25 3.42
C ILE A 45 35.41 -34.49 2.19
N GLY A 46 36.20 -33.54 1.67
CA GLY A 46 35.93 -32.86 0.41
C GLY A 46 34.77 -31.84 0.49
N PRO A 47 34.08 -31.59 -0.63
CA PRO A 47 33.04 -30.59 -0.71
C PRO A 47 31.76 -30.99 0.05
N ILE A 48 31.14 -30.01 0.72
CA ILE A 48 29.86 -30.15 1.41
C ILE A 48 28.97 -28.98 1.02
N ASN A 49 27.74 -29.28 0.56
CA ASN A 49 26.74 -28.26 0.27
C ASN A 49 26.05 -27.80 1.57
N VAL A 50 26.08 -26.50 1.83
CA VAL A 50 25.51 -25.89 3.04
C VAL A 50 24.29 -25.01 2.76
N ILE A 51 23.90 -24.82 1.50
CA ILE A 51 22.78 -23.95 1.12
C ILE A 51 21.50 -24.40 1.82
N LYS A 52 20.81 -23.44 2.44
CA LYS A 52 19.50 -23.66 3.07
C LYS A 52 19.52 -24.74 4.17
N ARG A 53 20.69 -24.97 4.78
CA ARG A 53 20.86 -25.91 5.89
C ARG A 53 21.22 -25.19 7.16
N THR A 54 20.82 -25.75 8.29
CA THR A 54 21.25 -25.25 9.59
C THR A 54 22.67 -25.71 9.90
N ARG A 55 23.36 -25.02 10.82
CA ARG A 55 24.66 -25.46 11.35
C ARG A 55 24.63 -26.89 11.88
N ASP A 56 23.52 -27.30 12.49
CA ASP A 56 23.37 -28.64 13.08
C ASP A 56 23.26 -29.70 11.99
N ASP A 57 22.52 -29.40 10.90
CA ASP A 57 22.43 -30.28 9.73
C ASP A 57 23.79 -30.51 9.09
N VAL A 58 24.59 -29.45 8.96
CA VAL A 58 25.92 -29.51 8.37
C VAL A 58 26.88 -30.26 9.31
N THR A 59 26.82 -29.99 10.62
CA THR A 59 27.64 -30.68 11.63
C THR A 59 27.38 -32.18 11.61
N ARG A 60 26.11 -32.61 11.55
CA ARG A 60 25.76 -34.04 11.45
C ARG A 60 26.35 -34.71 10.20
N GLU A 61 26.35 -34.02 9.05
CA GLU A 61 26.98 -34.55 7.85
C GLU A 61 28.50 -34.64 7.97
N ILE A 62 29.14 -33.62 8.55
CA ILE A 62 30.59 -33.61 8.77
C ILE A 62 30.98 -34.79 9.66
N VAL A 63 30.28 -34.99 10.79
CA VAL A 63 30.49 -36.12 11.70
C VAL A 63 30.34 -37.44 10.93
N LYS A 64 29.26 -37.61 10.17
CA LYS A 64 29.00 -38.83 9.38
C LYS A 64 30.11 -39.13 8.38
N LYS A 65 30.62 -38.11 7.65
CA LYS A 65 31.71 -38.30 6.67
C LYS A 65 33.05 -38.55 7.36
N LEU A 66 33.32 -37.91 8.50
CA LEU A 66 34.55 -38.12 9.27
C LEU A 66 34.60 -39.48 9.95
N SER A 67 33.46 -40.08 10.31
CA SER A 67 33.39 -41.42 10.91
C SER A 67 33.97 -42.53 10.01
N ALA A 68 34.12 -42.29 8.70
CA ALA A 68 34.80 -43.22 7.79
C ALA A 68 36.33 -43.25 7.99
N PHE A 69 36.90 -42.23 8.64
CA PHE A 69 38.34 -42.05 8.82
C PHE A 69 38.76 -42.01 10.29
N TYR A 70 37.82 -41.76 11.21
CA TYR A 70 38.08 -41.55 12.63
C TYR A 70 36.99 -42.18 13.49
N GLU A 71 37.40 -42.78 14.61
CA GLU A 71 36.49 -43.29 15.63
C GLU A 71 35.91 -42.11 16.44
N THR A 72 34.58 -42.03 16.50
CA THR A 72 33.81 -41.03 17.27
C THR A 72 34.33 -39.58 17.16
N PRO A 73 34.29 -38.95 15.97
CA PRO A 73 34.78 -37.58 15.81
C PRO A 73 33.86 -36.57 16.52
N GLU A 74 34.42 -35.78 17.44
CA GLU A 74 33.74 -34.65 18.06
C GLU A 74 33.99 -33.36 17.25
N VAL A 75 32.91 -32.75 16.77
CA VAL A 75 32.96 -31.62 15.84
C VAL A 75 32.11 -30.47 16.36
N MET A 76 32.68 -29.28 16.35
CA MET A 76 31.98 -28.02 16.61
C MET A 76 32.07 -27.12 15.39
N LEU A 77 30.91 -26.77 14.82
CA LEU A 77 30.79 -25.78 13.75
C LEU A 77 30.16 -24.51 14.30
N SER A 78 30.84 -23.38 14.17
CA SER A 78 30.33 -22.06 14.55
C SER A 78 30.36 -21.09 13.38
N VAL A 79 29.46 -20.11 13.38
CA VAL A 79 29.45 -19.02 12.40
C VAL A 79 30.22 -17.86 13.01
N LYS A 80 31.33 -17.46 12.38
CA LYS A 80 32.11 -16.27 12.77
C LYS A 80 31.48 -14.99 12.22
N ALA A 81 30.95 -15.02 11.00
CA ALA A 81 30.28 -13.86 10.39
C ALA A 81 29.08 -14.29 9.54
N TYR A 82 27.91 -13.71 9.85
CA TYR A 82 26.65 -13.90 9.13
C TYR A 82 26.57 -12.92 7.95
N ASN A 83 27.35 -13.18 6.90
CA ASN A 83 27.41 -12.29 5.74
C ASN A 83 26.23 -12.48 4.77
N ASN A 84 25.61 -13.66 4.79
CA ASN A 84 24.45 -13.96 3.99
C ASN A 84 23.14 -13.55 4.69
N ASN A 85 23.16 -12.95 5.88
CA ASN A 85 21.94 -12.50 6.55
C ASN A 85 21.70 -11.00 6.31
N LYS A 86 20.99 -10.66 5.24
CA LYS A 86 20.82 -9.27 4.81
C LYS A 86 19.42 -8.95 4.32
N ALA A 87 19.07 -7.67 4.36
CA ALA A 87 17.90 -7.12 3.69
C ALA A 87 18.27 -5.82 2.96
N PHE A 88 17.40 -5.39 2.06
CA PHE A 88 17.56 -4.15 1.32
C PHE A 88 16.57 -3.13 1.87
N VAL A 89 17.04 -1.98 2.33
CA VAL A 89 16.18 -0.89 2.80
C VAL A 89 16.24 0.24 1.78
N LEU A 90 15.10 0.57 1.20
CA LEU A 90 14.97 1.51 0.09
C LEU A 90 13.89 2.57 0.37
N GLY A 91 14.00 3.69 -0.33
CA GLY A 91 13.05 4.79 -0.24
C GLY A 91 13.37 5.76 0.91
N ARG A 92 12.36 6.21 1.65
CA ARG A 92 12.43 7.31 2.63
C ARG A 92 13.10 6.93 3.95
N VAL A 93 14.37 6.62 3.90
CA VAL A 93 15.25 6.39 5.07
C VAL A 93 16.49 7.27 4.96
N GLU A 94 17.17 7.51 6.08
CA GLU A 94 18.37 8.35 6.10
C GLU A 94 19.50 7.75 5.25
N ASN A 95 19.72 6.44 5.37
CA ASN A 95 20.79 5.70 4.68
C ASN A 95 20.19 4.49 3.93
N PRO A 96 19.66 4.67 2.72
CA PRO A 96 19.17 3.54 1.92
C PRO A 96 20.34 2.64 1.51
N GLY A 97 20.11 1.33 1.50
CA GLY A 97 21.14 0.35 1.14
C GLY A 97 20.92 -1.03 1.75
N VAL A 98 21.99 -1.83 1.73
CA VAL A 98 21.98 -3.19 2.28
C VAL A 98 22.27 -3.14 3.77
N VAL A 99 21.36 -3.69 4.57
CA VAL A 99 21.55 -3.90 6.01
C VAL A 99 21.87 -5.36 6.28
N LYS A 100 22.82 -5.62 7.18
CA LYS A 100 23.22 -6.97 7.59
C LYS A 100 22.81 -7.21 9.04
N PHE A 101 22.19 -8.34 9.32
CA PHE A 101 21.74 -8.69 10.66
C PHE A 101 22.69 -9.69 11.32
N PRO A 102 23.15 -9.43 12.56
CA PRO A 102 23.94 -10.40 13.31
C PRO A 102 23.13 -11.62 13.78
N GLY A 103 21.80 -11.53 13.77
CA GLY A 103 20.87 -12.58 14.21
C GLY A 103 19.50 -12.48 13.54
N ASN A 104 18.43 -12.74 14.29
CA ASN A 104 17.07 -12.63 13.76
C ASN A 104 16.71 -11.15 13.55
N GLY A 105 16.75 -10.70 12.30
CA GLY A 105 16.43 -9.32 11.95
C GLY A 105 14.95 -8.98 12.15
N THR A 106 14.67 -7.76 12.61
CA THR A 106 13.31 -7.21 12.70
C THR A 106 13.18 -5.92 11.88
N LEU A 107 11.94 -5.52 11.56
CA LEU A 107 11.70 -4.28 10.83
C LEU A 107 12.28 -3.06 11.55
N LEU A 108 12.08 -2.98 12.88
CA LEU A 108 12.66 -1.89 13.68
C LEU A 108 14.19 -1.86 13.64
N GLU A 109 14.83 -3.03 13.72
CA GLU A 109 16.28 -3.14 13.63
C GLU A 109 16.77 -2.71 12.24
N ALA A 110 16.08 -3.13 11.17
CA ALA A 110 16.41 -2.76 9.81
C ALA A 110 16.32 -1.24 9.58
N LEU A 111 15.25 -0.61 10.06
CA LEU A 111 15.08 0.84 10.00
C LEU A 111 16.15 1.57 10.83
N SER A 112 16.51 1.04 12.00
CA SER A 112 17.56 1.61 12.86
C SER A 112 18.93 1.54 12.19
N LEU A 113 19.27 0.40 11.57
CA LEU A 113 20.51 0.22 10.81
C LEU A 113 20.56 1.11 9.57
N ALA A 114 19.40 1.44 8.98
CA ALA A 114 19.28 2.40 7.88
C ALA A 114 19.27 3.87 8.35
N GLY A 115 19.49 4.16 9.64
CA GLY A 115 19.53 5.52 10.19
C GLY A 115 18.16 6.13 10.50
N GLY A 116 17.08 5.34 10.43
CA GLY A 116 15.72 5.75 10.75
C GLY A 116 15.01 6.51 9.62
N LEU A 117 13.81 7.01 9.93
CA LEU A 117 13.07 7.89 9.04
C LEU A 117 13.58 9.34 9.20
N PRO A 118 13.74 10.09 8.10
CA PRO A 118 14.27 11.46 8.16
C PRO A 118 13.36 12.39 8.99
N VAL A 119 13.95 13.08 9.96
CA VAL A 119 13.29 14.03 10.88
C VAL A 119 13.10 15.38 10.17
N ARG A 120 12.30 15.42 9.09
CA ARG A 120 11.85 16.72 8.56
C ARG A 120 10.57 17.12 9.29
N GLN A 121 10.65 18.27 9.95
CA GLN A 121 9.60 18.80 10.82
C GLN A 121 8.28 18.94 10.05
N SER A 122 7.23 18.42 10.67
CA SER A 122 5.82 18.67 10.36
C SER A 122 5.37 18.12 9.01
N GLU A 123 4.74 16.95 9.02
CA GLU A 123 3.41 16.70 8.41
C GLU A 123 3.14 15.19 8.32
N ALA A 124 1.92 14.82 8.76
CA ALA A 124 1.29 13.50 8.82
C ALA A 124 2.13 12.27 8.38
N PHE A 125 2.78 11.60 9.35
CA PHE A 125 3.34 10.26 9.13
C PHE A 125 2.21 9.23 8.99
N LEU A 126 1.48 9.18 7.86
CA LEU A 126 0.72 7.98 7.42
C LEU A 126 1.66 7.08 6.61
N THR A 127 2.91 6.91 7.07
CA THR A 127 3.90 6.19 6.27
C THR A 127 3.66 4.69 6.41
N LYS A 128 3.20 4.06 5.33
CA LYS A 128 3.23 2.61 5.22
C LYS A 128 4.60 2.16 4.74
N CYS A 129 5.01 0.97 5.16
CA CYS A 129 6.16 0.26 4.63
C CYS A 129 5.66 -0.98 3.90
N ALA A 130 6.31 -1.31 2.78
CA ALA A 130 6.14 -2.60 2.11
C ALA A 130 7.35 -3.48 2.40
N ILE A 131 7.11 -4.70 2.89
CA ILE A 131 8.12 -5.77 2.89
C ILE A 131 7.81 -6.67 1.71
N ILE A 132 8.72 -6.72 0.74
CA ILE A 132 8.65 -7.58 -0.43
C ILE A 132 9.52 -8.80 -0.14
N ARG A 133 8.90 -9.98 -0.15
CA ARG A 133 9.54 -11.27 0.14
C ARG A 133 9.44 -12.20 -1.05
N GLY A 134 10.58 -12.60 -1.58
CA GLY A 134 10.63 -13.40 -2.82
C GLY A 134 9.99 -12.64 -3.98
N ASN A 135 9.20 -13.34 -4.80
CA ASN A 135 8.67 -12.78 -6.05
C ASN A 135 7.23 -12.25 -5.94
N ASP A 136 6.42 -12.76 -5.01
CA ASP A 136 4.96 -12.53 -5.04
C ASP A 136 4.35 -12.13 -3.69
N GLN A 137 5.14 -11.98 -2.62
CA GLN A 137 4.64 -11.62 -1.30
C GLN A 137 4.98 -10.17 -0.96
N ILE A 138 3.95 -9.35 -0.76
CA ILE A 138 4.06 -7.97 -0.27
C ILE A 138 3.29 -7.86 1.04
N ILE A 139 3.97 -7.45 2.11
CA ILE A 139 3.40 -7.25 3.44
C ILE A 139 3.41 -5.76 3.72
N TRP A 140 2.22 -5.18 3.87
CA TRP A 140 2.07 -3.78 4.23
C TRP A 140 2.06 -3.59 5.75
N ILE A 141 2.86 -2.65 6.23
CA ILE A 141 2.99 -2.33 7.65
C ILE A 141 2.78 -0.84 7.85
N ASP A 142 1.89 -0.49 8.77
CA ASP A 142 1.71 0.90 9.19
C ASP A 142 2.82 1.30 10.16
N LEU A 143 3.72 2.18 9.73
CA LEU A 143 4.84 2.64 10.56
C LEU A 143 4.39 3.60 11.66
N ARG A 144 3.25 4.27 11.54
CA ARG A 144 2.70 5.11 12.61
C ARG A 144 2.34 4.26 13.80
N GLU A 145 1.58 3.19 13.56
CA GLU A 145 1.17 2.28 14.62
C GLU A 145 2.38 1.62 15.29
N LEU A 146 3.39 1.22 14.50
CA LEU A 146 4.61 0.61 15.00
C LEU A 146 5.50 1.59 15.80
N LEU A 147 5.80 2.77 15.25
CA LEU A 147 6.80 3.70 15.79
C LEU A 147 6.21 4.67 16.81
N ASN A 148 5.01 5.19 16.58
CA ASN A 148 4.41 6.22 17.43
C ASN A 148 3.52 5.62 18.52
N ASN A 149 2.67 4.66 18.13
CA ASN A 149 1.74 4.03 19.08
C ASN A 149 2.34 2.81 19.79
N GLY A 150 3.55 2.40 19.39
CA GLY A 150 4.29 1.30 20.02
C GLY A 150 3.66 -0.07 19.79
N ASN A 151 2.89 -0.25 18.71
CA ASN A 151 2.27 -1.53 18.39
C ASN A 151 3.31 -2.53 17.85
N MET A 152 3.97 -3.24 18.76
CA MET A 152 5.01 -4.22 18.45
C MET A 152 4.52 -5.43 17.65
N THR A 153 3.21 -5.66 17.53
CA THR A 153 2.69 -6.75 16.68
C THR A 153 2.99 -6.51 15.20
N LEU A 154 3.24 -5.25 14.82
CA LEU A 154 3.63 -4.83 13.48
C LEU A 154 5.16 -4.91 13.25
N ASN A 155 5.95 -5.24 14.28
CA ASN A 155 7.39 -5.42 14.14
C ASN A 155 7.70 -6.77 13.48
N ALA A 156 7.52 -6.84 12.16
CA ALA A 156 7.66 -8.08 11.41
C ALA A 156 9.10 -8.63 11.44
N PRO A 157 9.28 -9.96 11.53
CA PRO A 157 10.57 -10.60 11.35
C PRO A 157 11.00 -10.47 9.87
N ILE A 158 12.24 -10.04 9.67
CA ILE A 158 12.86 -9.84 8.36
C ILE A 158 13.63 -11.11 7.98
N HIS A 159 13.37 -11.60 6.78
CA HIS A 159 14.04 -12.76 6.22
C HIS A 159 15.15 -12.33 5.27
N ASN A 160 16.06 -13.26 5.02
CA ASN A 160 17.17 -13.01 4.12
C ASN A 160 16.68 -12.62 2.70
N ASN A 161 17.24 -11.54 2.17
CA ASN A 161 16.91 -10.90 0.90
C ASN A 161 15.52 -10.27 0.83
N ASP A 162 14.85 -10.03 1.96
CA ASP A 162 13.66 -9.17 1.97
C ASP A 162 14.03 -7.75 1.49
N VAL A 163 13.11 -7.12 0.77
CA VAL A 163 13.21 -5.71 0.37
C VAL A 163 12.20 -4.92 1.19
N ILE A 164 12.70 -4.00 2.00
CA ILE A 164 11.93 -3.08 2.82
C ILE A 164 11.89 -1.77 2.05
N PHE A 165 10.71 -1.41 1.56
CA PHE A 165 10.48 -0.21 0.78
C PHE A 165 9.58 0.76 1.53
N ILE A 166 10.10 1.95 1.78
CA ILE A 166 9.37 3.05 2.41
C ILE A 166 9.08 4.09 1.32
N PRO A 167 7.84 4.24 0.85
CA PRO A 167 7.50 5.26 -0.13
C PRO A 167 7.91 6.67 0.35
N GLU A 168 8.44 7.49 -0.57
CA GLU A 168 8.80 8.89 -0.26
C GLU A 168 7.60 9.75 0.14
N SER A 169 6.43 9.38 -0.38
CA SER A 169 5.09 9.86 -0.03
C SER A 169 4.12 8.86 -0.67
N GLU A 170 2.95 8.57 -0.06
CA GLU A 170 1.76 8.55 -0.91
C GLU A 170 1.63 10.03 -1.28
N ASP A 171 1.90 10.43 -2.54
CA ASP A 171 1.66 11.82 -2.92
C ASP A 171 0.16 12.03 -2.65
N GLU A 172 -0.17 12.74 -1.57
CA GLU A 172 -1.55 13.12 -1.31
C GLU A 172 -1.93 14.03 -2.46
N MET A 173 -2.97 13.65 -3.21
CA MET A 173 -3.37 14.33 -4.43
C MET A 173 -4.80 14.82 -4.28
N ILE A 174 -5.06 15.99 -4.81
CA ILE A 174 -6.43 16.46 -5.05
C ILE A 174 -6.63 16.61 -6.55
N TYR A 175 -7.87 16.50 -6.99
CA TYR A 175 -8.20 16.53 -8.41
C TYR A 175 -9.06 17.74 -8.72
N VAL A 176 -8.58 18.65 -9.55
CA VAL A 176 -9.36 19.80 -10.02
C VAL A 176 -9.84 19.51 -11.44
N MET A 177 -11.16 19.54 -11.62
CA MET A 177 -11.84 19.13 -12.85
C MET A 177 -12.89 20.17 -13.27
N GLY A 178 -13.28 20.10 -14.55
CA GLY A 178 -14.28 21.00 -15.13
C GLY A 178 -13.67 22.27 -15.72
N GLU A 179 -14.38 23.39 -15.59
CA GLU A 179 -14.05 24.67 -16.24
C GLU A 179 -12.95 25.47 -15.51
N VAL A 180 -11.73 24.93 -15.54
CA VAL A 180 -10.49 25.58 -15.09
C VAL A 180 -9.47 25.63 -16.22
N LYS A 181 -8.48 26.54 -16.14
CA LYS A 181 -7.46 26.67 -17.19
C LYS A 181 -6.55 25.45 -17.33
N SER A 182 -6.28 24.74 -16.23
CA SER A 182 -5.40 23.57 -16.20
C SER A 182 -6.02 22.48 -15.30
N PRO A 183 -6.99 21.70 -15.80
CA PRO A 183 -7.55 20.59 -15.03
C PRO A 183 -6.54 19.47 -14.86
N GLY A 184 -6.58 18.78 -13.72
CA GLY A 184 -5.67 17.68 -13.43
C GLY A 184 -5.47 17.43 -11.94
N ALA A 185 -4.51 16.55 -11.64
CA ALA A 185 -4.08 16.29 -10.28
C ALA A 185 -3.17 17.42 -9.78
N VAL A 186 -3.41 17.85 -8.55
CA VAL A 186 -2.61 18.83 -7.83
C VAL A 186 -2.08 18.17 -6.58
N LYS A 187 -0.76 18.26 -6.37
CA LYS A 187 -0.12 17.73 -5.18
C LYS A 187 -0.59 18.50 -3.94
N LEU A 188 -1.17 17.77 -2.99
CA LEU A 188 -1.57 18.30 -1.70
C LEU A 188 -0.31 18.63 -0.89
N LYS A 189 -0.15 19.91 -0.56
CA LYS A 189 0.87 20.39 0.36
C LYS A 189 0.21 20.79 1.67
N SER A 190 1.01 20.87 2.72
CA SER A 190 0.67 21.41 4.04
C SER A 190 -0.33 22.58 3.97
N ARG A 191 -1.61 22.36 4.33
CA ARG A 191 -2.68 23.38 4.43
C ARG A 191 -3.23 23.93 3.10
N LEU A 192 -3.13 23.20 2.00
CA LEU A 192 -3.75 23.61 0.73
C LEU A 192 -5.27 23.78 0.89
N THR A 193 -5.77 24.97 0.57
CA THR A 193 -7.21 25.30 0.61
C THR A 193 -7.88 25.13 -0.75
N TYR A 194 -9.21 25.15 -0.76
CA TYR A 194 -10.02 25.11 -1.98
C TYR A 194 -9.57 26.19 -2.99
N LEU A 195 -9.37 27.42 -2.51
CA LEU A 195 -8.93 28.52 -3.37
C LEU A 195 -7.49 28.33 -3.88
N ASP A 196 -6.58 27.82 -3.05
CA ASP A 196 -5.20 27.56 -3.46
C ASP A 196 -5.15 26.53 -4.59
N ALA A 197 -5.93 25.45 -4.47
CA ALA A 197 -6.03 24.43 -5.51
C ALA A 197 -6.57 25.00 -6.83
N LEU A 198 -7.56 25.89 -6.77
CA LEU A 198 -8.07 26.58 -7.96
C LEU A 198 -7.01 27.49 -8.58
N MET A 199 -6.26 28.24 -7.77
CA MET A 199 -5.18 29.10 -8.25
C MET A 199 -4.05 28.30 -8.90
N LEU A 200 -3.65 27.19 -8.29
CA LEU A 200 -2.66 26.26 -8.85
C LEU A 200 -3.14 25.63 -10.17
N SER A 201 -4.46 25.50 -10.35
CA SER A 201 -5.08 25.04 -11.61
C SER A 201 -5.30 26.15 -12.64
N GLY A 202 -4.69 27.33 -12.42
CA GLY A 202 -4.76 28.50 -13.31
C GLY A 202 -6.04 29.34 -13.18
N GLY A 203 -6.90 29.02 -12.22
CA GLY A 203 -8.19 29.66 -11.99
C GLY A 203 -9.32 29.17 -12.91
N PRO A 204 -10.57 29.60 -12.64
CA PRO A 204 -11.73 29.28 -13.47
C PRO A 204 -11.61 29.88 -14.88
N THR A 205 -12.19 29.22 -15.88
CA THR A 205 -12.30 29.75 -17.25
C THR A 205 -13.42 30.79 -17.34
N GLU A 206 -13.49 31.54 -18.45
CA GLU A 206 -14.59 32.48 -18.70
C GLU A 206 -15.96 31.78 -18.81
N ASN A 207 -15.96 30.49 -19.13
CA ASN A 207 -17.17 29.67 -19.24
C ASN A 207 -17.58 29.02 -17.92
N ALA A 208 -16.83 29.23 -16.83
CA ALA A 208 -17.10 28.64 -15.53
C ALA A 208 -18.35 29.23 -14.86
N ASN A 209 -19.16 28.37 -14.24
CA ASN A 209 -20.23 28.76 -13.35
C ASN A 209 -19.73 28.82 -11.91
N MET A 210 -19.33 30.02 -11.48
CA MET A 210 -18.74 30.25 -10.16
C MET A 210 -19.71 29.98 -8.99
N LYS A 211 -21.03 29.91 -9.23
CA LYS A 211 -22.03 29.57 -8.19
C LYS A 211 -22.28 28.06 -8.06
N LYS A 212 -21.87 27.28 -9.07
CA LYS A 212 -22.06 25.83 -9.14
C LYS A 212 -20.72 25.12 -9.18
N THR A 213 -19.96 25.30 -8.11
CA THR A 213 -18.72 24.56 -7.89
C THR A 213 -18.93 23.54 -6.78
N TYR A 214 -18.23 22.42 -6.83
CA TYR A 214 -18.47 21.29 -5.95
C TYR A 214 -17.16 20.77 -5.38
N LEU A 215 -17.15 20.52 -4.07
CA LEU A 215 -16.14 19.74 -3.39
C LEU A 215 -16.73 18.35 -3.10
N VAL A 216 -16.13 17.32 -3.66
CA VAL A 216 -16.48 15.92 -3.39
C VAL A 216 -15.39 15.33 -2.53
N ARG A 217 -15.78 14.87 -1.34
CA ARG A 217 -14.90 14.19 -0.38
C ARG A 217 -15.42 12.80 -0.08
N PHE A 218 -14.55 11.80 -0.11
CA PHE A 218 -14.94 10.42 0.18
C PHE A 218 -14.70 10.08 1.66
N ASP A 219 -15.77 9.72 2.36
CA ASP A 219 -15.69 9.17 3.72
C ASP A 219 -15.89 7.65 3.64
N GLY A 220 -14.83 6.94 3.22
CA GLY A 220 -14.73 5.49 3.11
C GLY A 220 -15.63 4.83 2.05
N LYS A 221 -16.96 4.94 2.18
CA LYS A 221 -17.97 4.33 1.29
C LYS A 221 -18.92 5.33 0.63
N LYS A 222 -18.96 6.58 1.10
CA LYS A 222 -19.91 7.60 0.62
C LYS A 222 -19.17 8.87 0.21
N GLY A 223 -19.41 9.32 -1.02
CA GLY A 223 -19.00 10.65 -1.45
C GLY A 223 -19.92 11.70 -0.84
N ILE A 224 -19.38 12.57 0.00
CA ILE A 224 -20.06 13.76 0.51
C ILE A 224 -19.75 14.89 -0.48
N THR A 225 -20.79 15.40 -1.13
CA THR A 225 -20.66 16.57 -2.02
C THR A 225 -21.11 17.83 -1.28
N ARG A 226 -20.31 18.87 -1.36
CA ARG A 226 -20.66 20.23 -0.92
C ARG A 226 -20.62 21.15 -2.12
N GLN A 227 -21.68 21.92 -2.33
CA GLN A 227 -21.66 23.01 -3.29
C GLN A 227 -20.99 24.22 -2.64
N ILE A 228 -20.09 24.89 -3.37
CA ILE A 228 -19.35 26.06 -2.93
C ILE A 228 -19.66 27.21 -3.90
N ASP A 229 -19.93 28.39 -3.37
CA ASP A 229 -20.15 29.61 -4.15
C ASP A 229 -18.84 30.41 -4.27
N LEU A 230 -18.05 30.07 -5.30
CA LEU A 230 -16.76 30.70 -5.57
C LEU A 230 -16.88 32.21 -5.83
N SER A 231 -18.02 32.69 -6.32
CA SER A 231 -18.24 34.13 -6.57
C SER A 231 -18.16 34.95 -5.28
N ARG A 232 -18.61 34.40 -4.15
CA ARG A 232 -18.49 35.08 -2.84
C ARG A 232 -17.05 35.25 -2.40
N MET A 233 -16.22 34.24 -2.66
CA MET A 233 -14.81 34.27 -2.31
C MET A 233 -14.03 35.27 -3.16
N LEU A 234 -14.27 35.29 -4.47
CA LEU A 234 -13.53 36.14 -5.41
C LEU A 234 -14.03 37.60 -5.44
N GLU A 235 -15.34 37.82 -5.35
CA GLU A 235 -15.93 39.16 -5.50
C GLU A 235 -16.11 39.88 -4.15
N LYS A 236 -16.43 39.13 -3.10
CA LYS A 236 -16.80 39.68 -1.79
C LYS A 236 -15.77 39.42 -0.70
N ALA A 237 -14.68 38.73 -1.02
CA ALA A 237 -13.66 38.29 -0.07
C ALA A 237 -14.24 37.48 1.12
N ASP A 238 -15.38 36.82 0.91
CA ASP A 238 -16.02 35.95 1.90
C ASP A 238 -15.38 34.56 1.83
N LEU A 239 -14.46 34.28 2.77
CA LEU A 239 -13.69 33.04 2.82
C LEU A 239 -14.31 31.98 3.73
N THR A 240 -15.57 32.13 4.12
CA THR A 240 -16.26 31.18 5.02
C THR A 240 -16.32 29.75 4.48
N GLU A 241 -16.34 29.59 3.16
CA GLU A 241 -16.34 28.29 2.46
C GLU A 241 -14.95 27.89 1.91
N ASN A 242 -13.86 28.56 2.32
CA ASN A 242 -12.50 28.20 1.90
C ASN A 242 -11.93 27.02 2.72
N PHE A 243 -12.47 25.82 2.49
CA PHE A 243 -12.08 24.63 3.26
C PHE A 243 -10.65 24.18 2.95
N SER A 244 -9.96 23.67 3.97
CA SER A 244 -8.74 22.88 3.78
C SER A 244 -9.06 21.55 3.10
N LEU A 245 -8.27 21.21 2.10
CA LEU A 245 -8.44 20.00 1.31
C LEU A 245 -7.78 18.80 2.01
N GLN A 246 -8.30 17.62 1.66
CA GLN A 246 -7.81 16.32 2.12
C GLN A 246 -7.39 15.49 0.91
N ASP A 247 -6.59 14.46 1.15
CA ASP A 247 -6.19 13.52 0.11
C ASP A 247 -7.43 12.94 -0.60
N ASN A 248 -7.33 12.81 -1.92
CA ASN A 248 -8.37 12.38 -2.85
C ASN A 248 -9.63 13.26 -2.92
N ASP A 249 -9.60 14.49 -2.41
CA ASP A 249 -10.66 15.46 -2.66
C ASP A 249 -10.75 15.81 -4.16
N ILE A 250 -11.98 15.93 -4.66
CA ILE A 250 -12.25 16.35 -6.03
C ILE A 250 -12.96 17.71 -6.02
N ILE A 251 -12.35 18.68 -6.69
CA ILE A 251 -12.96 19.98 -6.98
C ILE A 251 -13.51 19.92 -8.40
N PHE A 252 -14.80 20.18 -8.56
CA PHE A 252 -15.44 20.24 -9.87
C PHE A 252 -16.09 21.60 -10.10
N ILE A 253 -15.74 22.26 -11.21
CA ILE A 253 -16.35 23.52 -11.62
C ILE A 253 -17.24 23.30 -12.83
N ALA A 254 -18.54 23.54 -12.66
CA ALA A 254 -19.51 23.39 -13.74
C ALA A 254 -19.34 24.50 -14.79
N ARG A 255 -19.75 24.20 -16.02
CA ARG A 255 -19.86 25.17 -17.11
C ARG A 255 -21.17 25.97 -17.03
N ASN A 256 -21.14 27.22 -17.48
CA ASN A 256 -22.31 28.06 -17.63
C ASN A 256 -23.34 27.40 -18.57
N GLY A 257 -24.61 27.42 -18.16
CA GLY A 257 -25.72 26.84 -18.93
C GLY A 257 -26.03 25.35 -18.68
N LEU A 258 -25.19 24.61 -17.95
CA LEU A 258 -25.54 23.24 -17.52
C LEU A 258 -26.28 23.25 -16.16
N SER A 259 -27.47 22.64 -16.11
CA SER A 259 -28.32 22.61 -14.91
C SER A 259 -28.14 21.38 -14.03
N ASP A 260 -27.75 20.24 -14.60
CA ASP A 260 -27.97 18.93 -13.97
C ASP A 260 -26.68 18.30 -13.41
N PHE A 261 -26.55 18.31 -12.08
CA PHE A 261 -25.51 17.60 -11.34
C PHE A 261 -25.47 16.08 -11.67
N ASN A 262 -26.61 15.50 -12.06
CA ASN A 262 -26.71 14.10 -12.53
C ASN A 262 -25.89 13.81 -13.80
N TYR A 263 -25.68 14.80 -14.67
CA TYR A 263 -24.87 14.66 -15.88
C TYR A 263 -23.37 14.66 -15.53
N VAL A 264 -22.96 15.53 -14.61
CA VAL A 264 -21.59 15.63 -14.10
C VAL A 264 -21.15 14.34 -13.40
N LEU A 265 -22.02 13.77 -12.55
CA LEU A 265 -21.73 12.55 -11.82
C LEU A 265 -21.49 11.34 -12.77
N ARG A 266 -22.21 11.29 -13.91
CA ARG A 266 -22.02 10.26 -14.95
C ARG A 266 -20.69 10.38 -15.71
N GLN A 267 -20.10 11.57 -15.76
CA GLN A 267 -18.81 11.80 -16.44
C GLN A 267 -17.59 11.55 -15.55
N VAL A 268 -17.73 11.77 -14.23
CA VAL A 268 -16.64 11.57 -13.26
C VAL A 268 -16.53 10.09 -12.84
N LEU A 269 -17.65 9.35 -12.77
CA LEU A 269 -17.68 7.94 -12.35
C LEU A 269 -16.72 7.01 -13.13
N PRO A 270 -16.64 7.06 -14.48
CA PRO A 270 -15.70 6.22 -15.24
C PRO A 270 -14.23 6.55 -14.96
N ALA A 271 -13.89 7.82 -14.70
CA ALA A 271 -12.52 8.23 -14.37
C ALA A 271 -12.10 7.75 -12.97
N LEU A 272 -13.03 7.73 -12.02
CA LEU A 272 -12.81 7.18 -10.68
C LEU A 272 -12.58 5.67 -10.69
N GLN A 273 -13.19 4.94 -11.63
CA GLN A 273 -12.95 3.49 -11.79
C GLN A 273 -11.52 3.17 -12.24
N VAL A 274 -10.84 4.10 -12.93
CA VAL A 274 -9.45 3.92 -13.36
C VAL A 274 -8.46 4.14 -12.21
N ILE A 275 -8.80 5.02 -11.27
CA ILE A 275 -8.01 5.29 -10.06
C ILE A 275 -8.11 4.12 -9.07
N ASP A 276 -9.21 3.36 -9.10
CA ASP A 276 -9.51 2.22 -8.20
C ASP A 276 -9.21 0.84 -8.83
N LEU A 277 -8.37 0.76 -9.88
CA LEU A 277 -8.00 -0.49 -10.55
C LEU A 277 -7.00 -1.36 -9.76
N THR A 278 -7.36 -1.73 -8.53
CA THR A 278 -6.99 -3.05 -7.96
C THR A 278 -8.21 -3.66 -7.28
N ALA A 279 -8.99 -4.38 -8.10
CA ALA A 279 -9.84 -5.54 -7.80
C ALA A 279 -10.76 -5.50 -6.56
N ASN A 280 -12.09 -5.40 -6.82
CA ASN A 280 -13.20 -6.15 -6.17
C ASN A 280 -14.49 -5.36 -5.86
N THR A 281 -14.74 -4.20 -6.48
CA THR A 281 -15.84 -3.30 -6.08
C THR A 281 -17.12 -3.37 -6.93
N LEU A 282 -17.23 -4.25 -7.92
CA LEU A 282 -18.48 -4.42 -8.70
C LEU A 282 -19.62 -5.11 -7.92
N GLU A 283 -19.31 -5.84 -6.84
CA GLU A 283 -20.34 -6.47 -5.99
C GLU A 283 -20.83 -5.57 -4.83
N ARG A 284 -20.19 -4.41 -4.59
CA ARG A 284 -20.52 -3.54 -3.43
C ARG A 284 -21.68 -2.56 -3.68
N PHE A 285 -22.22 -2.50 -4.89
CA PHE A 285 -23.38 -1.67 -5.22
C PHE A 285 -24.70 -2.43 -5.03
N GLY A 286 -25.10 -2.64 -3.77
CA GLY A 286 -26.41 -3.14 -3.38
C GLY A 286 -27.57 -2.13 -3.60
N THR A 287 -27.61 -1.40 -4.71
CA THR A 287 -28.66 -0.40 -4.99
C THR A 287 -29.10 -0.33 -6.45
N MET A 288 -28.95 -1.40 -7.24
CA MET A 288 -29.52 -1.43 -8.60
C MET A 288 -31.03 -1.73 -8.64
N THR A 289 -31.61 -2.32 -7.58
CA THR A 289 -33.03 -2.71 -7.58
C THR A 289 -33.97 -1.51 -7.40
N LYS A 290 -33.63 -0.52 -6.54
CA LYS A 290 -34.46 0.67 -6.29
C LYS A 290 -34.42 1.71 -7.41
N ILE A 291 -33.32 1.78 -8.16
CA ILE A 291 -33.19 2.71 -9.29
C ILE A 291 -34.01 2.22 -10.49
N ARG A 292 -34.12 0.90 -10.70
CA ARG A 292 -34.95 0.31 -11.75
C ARG A 292 -36.46 0.57 -11.54
N GLU A 293 -36.94 0.52 -10.30
CA GLU A 293 -38.35 0.83 -9.97
C GLU A 293 -38.68 2.32 -10.14
N MET A 294 -37.72 3.23 -9.89
CA MET A 294 -37.92 4.67 -10.12
C MET A 294 -37.86 5.06 -11.60
N LEU A 295 -37.12 4.30 -12.43
CA LEU A 295 -36.93 4.59 -13.85
C LEU A 295 -38.07 4.11 -14.76
N TYR A 296 -38.83 3.08 -14.36
CA TYR A 296 -39.91 2.52 -15.21
C TYR A 296 -41.32 3.05 -14.89
N ASN A 297 -41.52 3.79 -13.78
CA ASN A 297 -42.85 4.25 -13.35
C ASN A 297 -43.22 5.69 -13.79
N GLN A 298 -42.49 6.28 -14.73
CA GLN A 298 -42.79 7.62 -15.26
C GLN A 298 -43.33 7.66 -16.70
N GLU A 299 -43.55 6.52 -17.36
CA GLU A 299 -44.04 6.49 -18.76
C GLU A 299 -45.55 6.25 -18.95
N GLU A 300 -46.37 6.09 -17.89
CA GLU A 300 -47.83 5.88 -18.06
C GLU A 300 -48.74 7.07 -17.73
N ILE A 301 -48.19 8.27 -17.49
CA ILE A 301 -49.03 9.48 -17.26
C ILE A 301 -48.68 10.57 -18.27
N SER A 302 -48.88 10.31 -19.57
CA SER A 302 -49.01 11.38 -20.58
C SER A 302 -49.49 10.88 -21.95
N SER A 303 -50.58 10.10 -21.98
CA SER A 303 -51.34 9.95 -23.24
C SER A 303 -52.80 9.59 -23.03
N SER A 304 -53.61 10.52 -22.52
CA SER A 304 -55.04 10.63 -22.89
C SER A 304 -55.68 11.81 -22.19
N ASN A 305 -55.75 12.96 -22.85
CA ASN A 305 -56.81 13.95 -22.64
C ASN A 305 -56.89 14.88 -23.86
N VAL A 306 -57.57 14.42 -24.91
CA VAL A 306 -58.21 15.28 -25.92
C VAL A 306 -59.58 14.68 -26.27
N THR A 307 -60.60 15.56 -26.19
CA THR A 307 -61.99 15.51 -26.74
C THR A 307 -63.10 14.70 -26.06
N ASN A 308 -63.88 15.42 -25.23
CA ASN A 308 -65.33 15.71 -25.32
C ASN A 308 -66.36 14.67 -25.83
N ASN A 309 -67.34 14.46 -24.93
CA ASN A 309 -68.81 14.47 -25.12
C ASN A 309 -69.53 13.26 -25.77
N ASN A 310 -70.22 12.45 -24.94
CA ASN A 310 -71.69 12.27 -24.94
C ASN A 310 -72.15 11.15 -23.97
N ASN A 311 -73.22 11.46 -23.23
CA ASN A 311 -73.95 10.68 -22.22
C ASN A 311 -74.83 9.55 -22.85
N PRO A 312 -75.71 8.85 -22.09
CA PRO A 312 -75.56 7.84 -21.03
C PRO A 312 -75.97 6.42 -21.51
N ASN A 313 -75.65 5.36 -20.74
CA ASN A 313 -76.59 4.27 -20.37
C ASN A 313 -75.91 3.02 -19.77
N ASN A 314 -76.22 2.78 -18.49
CA ASN A 314 -76.95 1.59 -18.02
C ASN A 314 -76.19 0.27 -17.69
N ILE A 315 -76.66 -0.31 -16.56
CA ILE A 315 -76.74 -1.73 -16.14
C ILE A 315 -75.54 -2.45 -15.48
N ASN A 316 -75.67 -2.61 -14.16
CA ASN A 316 -75.44 -3.77 -13.26
C ASN A 316 -74.15 -4.61 -13.23
N SER A 317 -73.84 -4.99 -11.98
CA SER A 317 -73.84 -6.38 -11.45
C SER A 317 -72.50 -7.05 -11.08
N THR A 318 -72.37 -7.29 -9.76
CA THR A 318 -71.90 -8.51 -9.05
C THR A 318 -70.47 -9.01 -9.27
N ALA A 319 -69.62 -9.00 -8.24
CA ALA A 319 -69.46 -9.99 -7.16
C ALA A 319 -68.75 -11.28 -7.59
N LYS A 320 -67.48 -11.43 -7.19
CA LYS A 320 -67.02 -12.40 -6.18
C LYS A 320 -65.52 -12.23 -5.94
#